data_AF-A0A662IVM5-F1
#
_entry.id   AF-A0A662IVM5-F1
#
_cell.length_a   1.000
_cell.length_b   1.000
_cell.length_c   1.000
_cell.angle_alpha   90.00
_cell.angle_beta   90.00
_cell.angle_gamma   90.00
#
_symmetry.space_group_name_H-M   'P 1'
#
loop_
_entity.id
_entity.type
_entity.pdbx_description
1 polymer ?
#
loop_
_entity_poly.entity_id
_entity_poly.type
_entity_poly.pdbx_seq_one_letter_code
_entity_poly.pdbx_strand_id
1 'polypeptide(L)'
;MGRTVPSYRQALEEEIAKWSKMLRVLRPEHRKALEELFNTARNLASAGSYAARPSVYESMVLTMLVKMQAEIDKLRRELDELRRRQG
;
A
#
# COMPACT_ATOMS: atom_id res chain seq x y z
N MET A 1 -12.66 30.15 13.10
CA MET A 1 -13.25 28.83 12.75
C MET A 1 -12.10 27.85 12.64
N GLY A 2 -11.97 26.93 13.61
CA GLY A 2 -10.83 26.02 13.70
C GLY A 2 -10.79 25.07 12.50
N ARG A 3 -9.63 24.95 11.85
CA ARG A 3 -9.43 23.96 10.79
C ARG A 3 -9.64 22.57 11.39
N THR A 4 -10.65 21.85 10.92
CA THR A 4 -10.81 20.43 11.20
C THR A 4 -9.52 19.72 10.80
N VAL A 5 -8.90 19.00 11.73
CA VAL A 5 -7.74 18.16 11.40
C VAL A 5 -8.21 17.11 10.38
N PRO A 6 -7.62 17.02 9.18
CA PRO A 6 -8.03 16.04 8.21
C PRO A 6 -7.84 14.64 8.79
N SER A 7 -8.83 13.77 8.57
CA SER A 7 -8.69 12.36 8.94
C SER A 7 -7.48 11.75 8.22
N TYR A 8 -6.87 10.71 8.80
CA TYR A 8 -5.76 9.99 8.16
C TYR A 8 -6.07 9.60 6.70
N ARG A 9 -7.34 9.24 6.40
CA ARG A 9 -7.77 8.93 5.03
C ARG A 9 -7.69 10.14 4.09
N GLN A 10 -8.09 11.33 4.53
CA GLN A 10 -7.98 12.55 3.72
C GLN A 10 -6.51 12.88 3.44
N ALA A 11 -5.67 12.82 4.47
CA ALA A 11 -4.24 13.05 4.32
C ALA A 11 -3.57 11.99 3.44
N LEU A 12 -4.04 10.74 3.48
CA LEU A 12 -3.58 9.66 2.61
C LEU A 12 -3.92 9.93 1.14
N GLU A 13 -5.15 10.36 0.83
CA GLU A 13 -5.51 10.69 -0.56
C GLU A 13 -4.75 11.90 -1.09
N GLU A 14 -4.53 12.91 -0.24
CA GLU A 14 -3.67 14.06 -0.58
C GLU A 14 -2.23 13.60 -0.89
N GLU A 15 -1.71 12.65 -0.12
CA GLU A 15 -0.39 12.09 -0.38
C GLU A 15 -0.36 11.30 -1.69
N ILE A 16 -1.33 10.39 -1.92
CA ILE A 16 -1.45 9.61 -3.16
C ILE A 16 -1.54 10.53 -4.38
N ALA A 17 -2.29 11.63 -4.31
CA ALA A 17 -2.46 12.57 -5.42
C ALA A 17 -1.13 13.18 -5.91
N LYS A 18 -0.12 13.33 -5.02
CA LYS A 18 1.22 13.83 -5.38
C LYS A 18 1.95 12.91 -6.36
N TRP A 19 1.59 11.63 -6.41
CA TRP A 19 2.21 10.61 -7.26
C TRP A 19 1.62 10.53 -8.68
N SER A 20 0.61 11.35 -9.00
CA SER A 20 -0.04 11.37 -10.32
C SER A 20 0.93 11.57 -11.49
N LYS A 21 1.99 12.38 -11.32
CA LYS A 21 3.03 12.57 -12.35
C LYS A 21 3.87 11.32 -12.56
N MET A 22 4.18 10.57 -11.49
CA MET A 22 4.93 9.32 -11.58
C MET A 22 4.12 8.25 -12.32
N LEU A 23 2.83 8.10 -11.98
CA LEU A 23 1.95 7.15 -12.67
C LEU A 23 1.96 7.35 -14.19
N ARG A 24 1.97 8.62 -14.66
CA ARG A 24 1.96 8.95 -16.09
C ARG A 24 3.19 8.46 -16.85
N VAL A 25 4.36 8.40 -16.21
CA VAL A 25 5.63 8.02 -16.88
C VAL A 25 5.96 6.54 -16.74
N LEU A 26 5.30 5.81 -15.83
CA LEU A 26 5.50 4.38 -15.68
C LEU A 26 4.95 3.59 -16.87
N ARG A 27 5.64 2.50 -17.20
CA ARG A 27 5.12 1.47 -18.11
C ARG A 27 3.83 0.86 -17.52
N PRO A 28 2.90 0.34 -18.35
CA PRO A 28 1.59 -0.14 -17.89
C PRO A 28 1.66 -1.15 -16.73
N GLU A 29 2.61 -2.08 -16.76
CA GLU A 29 2.82 -3.09 -15.73
C GLU A 29 3.21 -2.49 -14.37
N HIS A 30 4.12 -1.52 -14.37
CA HIS A 30 4.57 -0.84 -13.16
C HIS A 30 3.53 0.14 -12.63
N ARG A 31 2.77 0.78 -13.52
CA ARG A 31 1.64 1.63 -13.15
C ARG A 31 0.60 0.83 -12.38
N LYS A 32 0.19 -0.33 -12.93
CA LYS A 32 -0.78 -1.22 -12.28
C LYS A 32 -0.28 -1.71 -10.92
N ALA A 33 1.01 -2.05 -10.81
CA ALA A 33 1.60 -2.44 -9.54
C ALA A 33 1.53 -1.29 -8.51
N LEU A 34 1.89 -0.06 -8.90
CA LEU A 34 1.84 1.10 -8.01
C LEU A 34 0.41 1.47 -7.59
N GLU A 35 -0.56 1.37 -8.49
CA GLU A 35 -1.99 1.57 -8.17
C GLU A 35 -2.49 0.55 -7.14
N GLU A 36 -2.07 -0.71 -7.25
CA GLU A 36 -2.43 -1.76 -6.29
C GLU A 36 -1.82 -1.51 -4.90
N LEU A 37 -0.61 -0.96 -4.86
CA LEU A 37 0.00 -0.50 -3.61
C LEU A 37 -0.82 0.65 -2.97
N PHE A 38 -1.30 1.62 -3.76
CA PHE A 38 -2.17 2.69 -3.22
C PHE A 38 -3.50 2.12 -2.69
N ASN A 39 -4.11 1.17 -3.39
CA ASN A 39 -5.32 0.49 -2.92
C ASN A 39 -5.10 -0.25 -1.61
N THR A 40 -3.93 -0.88 -1.46
CA THR A 40 -3.52 -1.51 -0.21
C THR A 40 -3.43 -0.51 0.94
N ALA A 41 -2.79 0.63 0.72
CA ALA A 41 -2.67 1.67 1.75
C ALA A 41 -4.06 2.20 2.18
N ARG A 42 -5.01 2.31 1.24
CA ARG A 42 -6.41 2.65 1.55
C ARG A 42 -7.09 1.59 2.42
N ASN A 43 -6.91 0.31 2.09
CA ASN A 43 -7.47 -0.81 2.85
C ASN A 43 -6.91 -0.88 4.28
N LEU A 44 -5.64 -0.54 4.45
CA LEU A 44 -4.96 -0.51 5.74
C LEU A 44 -4.98 0.86 6.42
N ALA A 45 -5.77 1.82 5.91
CA ALA A 45 -5.78 3.19 6.43
C ALA A 45 -6.20 3.27 7.91
N SER A 46 -7.05 2.33 8.37
CA SER A 46 -7.38 2.21 9.80
C SER A 46 -6.14 1.86 10.62
N ALA A 47 -5.38 0.84 10.24
CA ALA A 47 -4.13 0.46 10.89
C ALA A 47 -3.09 1.59 10.82
N GLY A 48 -2.98 2.28 9.68
CA GLY A 48 -2.09 3.42 9.48
C GLY A 48 -2.42 4.60 10.41
N SER A 49 -3.70 4.81 10.74
CA SER A 49 -4.11 5.87 11.68
C SER A 49 -3.65 5.64 13.12
N TYR A 50 -3.29 4.39 13.49
CA TYR A 50 -2.71 4.05 14.80
C TYR A 50 -1.18 4.20 14.85
N ALA A 51 -0.53 4.39 13.71
CA ALA A 51 0.88 4.72 13.71
C ALA A 51 1.02 6.12 14.31
N ALA A 52 1.53 6.21 15.54
CA ALA A 52 1.78 7.46 16.27
C ALA A 52 2.93 8.30 15.67
N ARG A 53 3.11 8.26 14.36
CA ARG A 53 4.15 8.96 13.62
C ARG A 53 3.54 10.11 12.82
N PRO A 54 4.22 11.27 12.74
CA PRO A 54 3.70 12.45 12.04
C PRO A 54 3.68 12.33 10.51
N SER A 55 4.22 11.25 9.92
CA SER A 55 4.34 11.11 8.46
C SER A 55 3.35 10.10 7.87
N VAL A 56 2.35 10.61 7.16
CA VAL A 56 1.39 9.81 6.38
C VAL A 56 2.10 8.99 5.29
N TYR A 57 3.18 9.55 4.72
CA TYR A 57 4.00 8.86 3.74
C TYR A 57 4.66 7.60 4.31
N GLU A 58 5.22 7.68 5.52
CA GLU A 58 5.84 6.51 6.18
C GLU A 58 4.80 5.40 6.41
N SER A 59 3.62 5.76 6.92
CA SER A 59 2.53 4.80 7.15
C SER A 59 2.00 4.21 5.83
N MET A 60 1.90 5.01 4.77
CA MET A 60 1.54 4.55 3.42
C MET A 60 2.54 3.52 2.90
N VAL A 61 3.84 3.82 2.94
CA VAL A 61 4.89 2.91 2.47
C VAL A 61 4.94 1.64 3.33
N LEU A 62 4.83 1.76 4.66
CA LEU A 62 4.89 0.60 5.56
C LEU A 62 3.72 -0.35 5.33
N THR A 63 2.50 0.17 5.14
CA THR A 63 1.32 -0.66 4.87
C THR A 63 1.40 -1.37 3.51
N MET A 64 1.94 -0.69 2.49
CA MET A 64 2.28 -1.30 1.20
C MET A 64 3.28 -2.45 1.34
N LEU A 65 4.37 -2.24 2.09
CA LEU A 65 5.40 -3.26 2.33
C LEU A 65 4.86 -4.47 3.09
N VAL A 66 4.04 -4.25 4.13
CA VAL A 66 3.42 -5.34 4.91
C VAL A 66 2.56 -6.23 4.02
N LYS A 67 1.75 -5.64 3.12
CA LYS A 67 0.94 -6.42 2.18
C LYS A 67 1.79 -7.18 1.18
N MET A 68 2.81 -6.54 0.61
CA MET A 68 3.74 -7.22 -0.31
C MET A 68 4.39 -8.43 0.36
N GLN A 69 4.84 -8.28 1.61
CA GLN A 69 5.41 -9.38 2.38
C GLN A 69 4.39 -10.51 2.60
N ALA A 70 3.14 -10.18 2.93
CA ALA A 70 2.08 -11.18 3.09
C ALA A 70 1.76 -11.94 1.79
N GLU A 71 1.74 -11.26 0.64
CA GLU A 71 1.55 -11.90 -0.67
C GLU A 71 2.75 -12.78 -1.05
N ILE A 72 3.98 -12.33 -0.77
CA ILE A 72 5.18 -13.16 -0.96
C ILE A 72 5.10 -14.44 -0.13
N ASP A 73 4.71 -14.35 1.14
CA ASP A 73 4.60 -15.51 2.02
C ASP A 73 3.47 -16.45 1.58
N LYS A 74 2.37 -15.91 1.07
CA LYS A 74 1.30 -16.71 0.45
C LYS A 74 1.80 -17.47 -0.78
N LEU A 75 2.45 -16.79 -1.72
CA LEU A 75 2.99 -17.40 -2.94
C LEU A 75 4.03 -18.48 -2.63
N ARG A 76 4.88 -18.26 -1.62
CA ARG A 76 5.83 -19.27 -1.14
C ARG A 76 5.14 -20.52 -0.63
N ARG A 77 4.07 -20.38 0.16
CA ARG A 77 3.27 -21.52 0.66
C ARG A 77 2.63 -22.30 -0.49
N GLU A 78 2.01 -21.60 -1.44
CA GLU A 78 1.39 -22.23 -2.62
C GLU A 78 2.42 -22.99 -3.46
N LEU A 79 3.62 -22.42 -3.65
CA LEU A 79 4.71 -23.09 -4.36
C LEU A 79 5.17 -24.36 -3.65
N ASP A 80 5.31 -24.32 -2.33
CA ASP A 80 5.71 -25.47 -1.52
C ASP A 80 4.64 -26.57 -1.50
N GLU A 81 3.35 -26.21 -1.56
CA GLU A 81 2.26 -27.16 -1.73
C GLU A 81 2.26 -27.80 -3.11
N LEU A 82 2.46 -27.02 -4.17
CA LEU A 82 2.56 -27.55 -5.54
C LEU A 82 3.73 -28.51 -5.70
N ARG A 83 4.90 -28.16 -5.14
CA ARG A 83 6.08 -29.04 -5.13
C ARG A 83 5.80 -30.37 -4.42
N ARG A 84 5.10 -30.33 -3.28
CA ARG A 84 4.69 -31.52 -2.53
C ARG A 84 3.65 -32.40 -3.24
N ARG A 85 2.90 -31.86 -4.20
CA ARG A 85 1.92 -32.62 -5.01
C ARG A 85 2.54 -33.26 -6.25
N GLN A 86 3.72 -32.80 -6.68
CA GLN A 86 4.41 -33.26 -7.89
C GLN A 86 5.56 -34.24 -7.64
N GLY A 87 6.02 -34.38 -6.39
CA GLY A 87 6.97 -35.40 -5.94
C GLY A 87 6.25 -36.50 -5.17
#